data_AF-E6LEA7-F1
#
_entry.id   AF-E6LEA7-F1
#
_cell.length_a   1.000
_cell.length_b   1.000
_cell.length_c   1.000
_cell.angle_alpha   90.00
_cell.angle_beta   90.00
_cell.angle_gamma   90.00
#
_symmetry.space_group_name_H-M   'P 1'
#
loop_
_entity.id
_entity.type
_entity.pdbx_description
1 polymer ?
#
loop_
_entity_poly.entity_id
_entity_poly.type
_entity_poly.pdbx_seq_one_letter_code
_entity_poly.pdbx_strand_id
1 'polypeptide(L)'
;MDESYKGLKAGGNIELVSDTITINSAGDSVHANGNVTLSGAIVTAQSGDDGVHADDTTTISDGIVTIQNSYEGLEGSVVAISGGTVSVTASDDGINAAGGSDSSSGGQFGQDSFGGGGESSDDSKEITITGGTITIDAEGDGLDSNGNIKMSGGTVAVYGPTQGGNGALDYNGDFTLMGGTLVASGTTDMAENVSDKSTVTSVGIYFDSTQSVDTLISLKDSTGNTIIAVSLTKEFQHLVIATVKLSTNESYVLVKGGTLSGDATNGLSVDGIVSGGTQLGTLDLTSTVTNVSQDGSAASTNSFGGGGRGRN
;
A
#
# COMPACT_ATOMS: atom_id res chain seq x y z
N MET A 1 -16.28 -30.28 -4.01
CA MET A 1 -15.60 -29.99 -2.74
C MET A 1 -16.61 -29.22 -1.91
N ASP A 2 -16.79 -29.53 -0.64
CA ASP A 2 -17.65 -28.72 0.23
C ASP A 2 -16.88 -27.45 0.61
N GLU A 3 -17.48 -26.29 0.40
CA GLU A 3 -16.89 -24.97 0.69
C GLU A 3 -17.36 -24.48 2.06
N SER A 4 -16.44 -23.95 2.87
CA SER A 4 -16.73 -23.23 4.10
C SER A 4 -16.47 -21.74 3.86
N TYR A 5 -17.52 -20.93 3.92
CA TYR A 5 -17.46 -19.53 3.50
C TYR A 5 -16.66 -18.67 4.47
N LYS A 6 -17.20 -18.36 5.66
CA LYS A 6 -16.49 -17.50 6.63
C LYS A 6 -15.76 -18.34 7.68
N GLY A 7 -14.54 -17.96 8.04
CA GLY A 7 -13.73 -18.64 9.07
C GLY A 7 -14.19 -18.29 10.49
N LEU A 8 -13.90 -17.07 10.94
CA LEU A 8 -14.45 -16.47 12.16
C LEU A 8 -15.50 -15.43 11.78
N LYS A 9 -16.74 -15.59 12.25
CA LYS A 9 -17.83 -14.66 11.95
C LYS A 9 -18.54 -14.18 13.21
N ALA A 10 -18.77 -12.88 13.32
CA ALA A 10 -19.65 -12.29 14.32
C ALA A 10 -20.61 -11.27 13.70
N GLY A 11 -21.87 -11.27 14.17
CA GLY A 11 -22.82 -10.19 13.87
C GLY A 11 -22.57 -8.91 14.66
N GLY A 12 -21.51 -8.88 15.47
CA GLY A 12 -21.03 -7.73 16.23
C GLY A 12 -19.52 -7.64 16.06
N ASN A 13 -18.77 -7.48 17.15
CA ASN A 13 -17.31 -7.35 17.08
C ASN A 13 -16.58 -8.70 17.17
N ILE A 14 -15.41 -8.78 16.56
CA ILE A 14 -14.38 -9.80 16.81
C ILE A 14 -13.18 -9.13 17.45
N GLU A 15 -12.70 -9.67 18.55
CA GLU A 15 -11.46 -9.24 19.20
C GLU A 15 -10.55 -10.45 19.38
N LEU A 16 -9.34 -10.39 18.81
CA LEU A 16 -8.30 -11.41 18.92
C LEU A 16 -7.12 -10.81 19.69
N VAL A 17 -6.81 -11.37 20.86
CA VAL A 17 -5.83 -10.82 21.79
C VAL A 17 -4.74 -11.85 22.06
N SER A 18 -3.59 -11.68 21.41
CA SER A 18 -2.47 -12.65 21.49
C SER A 18 -2.82 -14.08 21.07
N ASP A 19 -3.94 -14.27 20.35
CA ASP A 19 -4.33 -15.56 19.78
C ASP A 19 -3.39 -15.97 18.65
N THR A 20 -3.30 -17.27 18.35
CA THR A 20 -2.62 -17.79 17.15
C THR A 20 -3.63 -18.55 16.32
N ILE A 21 -3.91 -18.05 15.12
CA ILE A 21 -5.01 -18.50 14.29
C ILE A 21 -4.50 -18.73 12.86
N THR A 22 -4.88 -19.87 12.28
CA THR A 22 -4.68 -20.16 10.86
C THR A 22 -6.03 -20.53 10.24
N ILE A 23 -6.42 -19.81 9.19
CA ILE A 23 -7.72 -19.96 8.53
C ILE A 23 -7.50 -20.14 7.03
N ASN A 24 -8.25 -21.07 6.44
CA ASN A 24 -8.44 -21.19 5.01
C ASN A 24 -9.95 -21.26 4.77
N SER A 25 -10.48 -20.30 4.01
CA SER A 25 -11.90 -20.06 3.85
C SER A 25 -12.24 -19.69 2.40
N ALA A 26 -13.46 -20.03 1.95
CA ALA A 26 -13.92 -19.75 0.59
C ALA A 26 -14.49 -18.32 0.44
N GLY A 27 -14.96 -17.72 1.53
CA GLY A 27 -15.16 -16.29 1.69
C GLY A 27 -14.27 -15.77 2.82
N ASP A 28 -14.67 -14.72 3.52
CA ASP A 28 -13.78 -14.01 4.44
C ASP A 28 -13.18 -14.90 5.53
N SER A 29 -11.88 -14.76 5.76
CA SER A 29 -11.22 -15.49 6.85
C SER A 29 -11.66 -14.99 8.23
N VAL A 30 -11.75 -13.67 8.41
CA VAL A 30 -12.30 -13.03 9.63
C VAL A 30 -13.31 -11.98 9.20
N HIS A 31 -14.56 -12.09 9.67
CA HIS A 31 -15.62 -11.15 9.31
C HIS A 31 -16.46 -10.72 10.51
N ALA A 32 -16.61 -9.41 10.68
CA ALA A 32 -17.45 -8.81 11.70
C ALA A 32 -18.42 -7.80 11.09
N ASN A 33 -19.70 -7.87 11.43
CA ASN A 33 -20.67 -6.82 11.09
C ASN A 33 -20.50 -5.53 11.92
N GLY A 34 -19.53 -5.52 12.84
CA GLY A 34 -19.07 -4.33 13.54
C GLY A 34 -17.57 -4.19 13.32
N ASN A 35 -16.79 -4.32 14.40
CA ASN A 35 -15.34 -4.12 14.36
C ASN A 35 -14.57 -5.45 14.39
N VAL A 36 -13.43 -5.49 13.71
CA VAL A 36 -12.38 -6.49 13.95
C VAL A 36 -11.22 -5.79 14.65
N THR A 37 -10.75 -6.34 15.77
CA THR A 37 -9.57 -5.84 16.50
C THR A 37 -8.55 -6.96 16.72
N LEU A 38 -7.35 -6.77 16.19
CA LEU A 38 -6.21 -7.68 16.33
C LEU A 38 -5.16 -7.01 17.23
N SER A 39 -5.01 -7.52 18.45
CA SER A 39 -4.13 -6.95 19.48
C SER A 39 -3.09 -7.98 19.93
N GLY A 40 -1.94 -7.98 19.25
CA GLY A 40 -0.86 -8.95 19.48
C GLY A 40 -1.14 -10.34 18.89
N ALA A 41 -2.24 -10.50 18.14
CA ALA A 41 -2.62 -11.76 17.54
C ALA A 41 -1.66 -12.16 16.40
N ILE A 42 -1.45 -13.46 16.24
CA ILE A 42 -0.77 -14.07 15.09
C ILE A 42 -1.85 -14.69 14.20
N VAL A 43 -2.18 -14.03 13.10
CA VAL A 43 -3.21 -14.47 12.14
C VAL A 43 -2.54 -14.84 10.84
N THR A 44 -2.82 -16.05 10.34
CA THR A 44 -2.45 -16.50 9.00
C THR A 44 -3.70 -16.89 8.24
N ALA A 45 -4.01 -16.20 7.15
CA ALA A 45 -5.24 -16.38 6.39
C ALA A 45 -4.98 -16.74 4.93
N GLN A 46 -5.87 -17.55 4.37
CA GLN A 46 -6.08 -17.76 2.94
C GLN A 46 -7.58 -17.64 2.71
N SER A 47 -7.98 -16.63 1.95
CA SER A 47 -9.38 -16.33 1.68
C SER A 47 -9.68 -16.44 0.19
N GLY A 48 -10.92 -16.81 -0.14
CA GLY A 48 -11.48 -16.66 -1.48
C GLY A 48 -12.17 -15.30 -1.70
N ASP A 49 -12.39 -14.57 -0.61
CA ASP A 49 -12.91 -13.19 -0.56
C ASP A 49 -11.92 -12.42 0.31
N ASP A 50 -12.32 -11.78 1.42
CA ASP A 50 -11.39 -10.93 2.16
C ASP A 50 -10.52 -11.67 3.18
N GLY A 51 -9.30 -11.19 3.38
CA GLY A 51 -8.46 -11.66 4.48
C GLY A 51 -9.11 -11.34 5.84
N VAL A 52 -9.40 -10.06 6.05
CA VAL A 52 -10.10 -9.54 7.24
C VAL A 52 -11.08 -8.45 6.80
N HIS A 53 -12.37 -8.66 7.10
CA HIS A 53 -13.46 -7.74 6.78
C HIS A 53 -14.16 -7.26 8.06
N ALA A 54 -14.39 -5.96 8.15
CA ALA A 54 -15.23 -5.35 9.17
C ALA A 54 -16.17 -4.31 8.54
N ASP A 55 -17.49 -4.42 8.71
CA ASP A 55 -18.43 -3.40 8.19
C ASP A 55 -18.05 -1.98 8.72
N ASP A 56 -17.60 -1.90 9.98
CA ASP A 56 -17.16 -0.65 10.63
C ASP A 56 -15.63 -0.46 10.53
N THR A 57 -14.86 -1.07 11.44
CA THR A 57 -13.41 -0.79 11.57
C THR A 57 -12.58 -2.06 11.72
N THR A 58 -11.56 -2.19 10.88
CA THR A 58 -10.49 -3.17 11.03
C THR A 58 -9.30 -2.52 11.73
N THR A 59 -8.99 -2.95 12.95
CA THR A 59 -7.89 -2.42 13.78
C THR A 59 -6.80 -3.45 14.00
N ILE A 60 -5.55 -3.08 13.73
CA ILE A 60 -4.35 -3.85 14.08
C ILE A 60 -3.47 -3.00 14.99
N SER A 61 -3.36 -3.40 16.26
CA SER A 61 -2.56 -2.66 17.25
C SER A 61 -1.18 -3.23 17.47
N ASP A 62 -1.03 -4.55 17.35
CA ASP A 62 0.23 -5.28 17.42
C ASP A 62 0.04 -6.72 16.88
N GLY A 63 1.12 -7.49 16.74
CA GLY A 63 1.07 -8.90 16.34
C GLY A 63 1.61 -9.16 14.92
N ILE A 64 1.25 -10.32 14.35
CA ILE A 64 1.65 -10.72 13.00
C ILE A 64 0.40 -11.12 12.21
N VAL A 65 0.08 -10.38 11.16
CA VAL A 65 -1.04 -10.67 10.27
C VAL A 65 -0.49 -11.00 8.89
N THR A 66 -0.74 -12.21 8.42
CA THR A 66 -0.29 -12.69 7.11
C THR A 66 -1.48 -13.20 6.31
N ILE A 67 -1.91 -12.41 5.33
CA ILE A 67 -2.91 -12.81 4.34
C ILE A 67 -2.15 -13.33 3.12
N GLN A 68 -2.15 -14.64 2.90
CA GLN A 68 -1.37 -15.28 1.84
C GLN A 68 -2.03 -15.22 0.46
N ASN A 69 -3.35 -15.06 0.44
CA ASN A 69 -4.18 -14.87 -0.75
C ASN A 69 -5.56 -14.39 -0.28
N SER A 70 -6.14 -13.45 -1.01
CA SER A 70 -7.51 -12.97 -0.84
C SER A 70 -7.96 -12.22 -2.09
N TYR A 71 -9.26 -11.92 -2.20
CA TYR A 71 -9.75 -10.90 -3.11
C TYR A 71 -9.23 -9.54 -2.65
N GLU A 72 -9.67 -9.06 -1.48
CA GLU A 72 -9.06 -7.92 -0.78
C GLU A 72 -8.31 -8.37 0.49
N GLY A 73 -7.25 -7.66 0.87
CA GLY A 73 -6.45 -8.03 2.04
C GLY A 73 -7.12 -7.69 3.37
N LEU A 74 -7.23 -6.40 3.64
CA LEU A 74 -7.87 -5.83 4.83
C LEU A 74 -8.94 -4.83 4.39
N GLU A 75 -10.17 -5.00 4.86
CA GLU A 75 -11.28 -4.14 4.50
C GLU A 75 -12.00 -3.58 5.75
N GLY A 76 -12.49 -2.34 5.62
CA GLY A 76 -13.64 -1.86 6.36
C GLY A 76 -14.02 -0.43 5.98
N SER A 77 -15.01 0.17 6.64
CA SER A 77 -15.21 1.63 6.50
C SER A 77 -13.94 2.38 6.94
N VAL A 78 -13.27 1.89 7.98
CA VAL A 78 -11.98 2.42 8.44
C VAL A 78 -10.99 1.27 8.64
N VAL A 79 -9.75 1.45 8.19
CA VAL A 79 -8.64 0.55 8.52
C VAL A 79 -7.61 1.30 9.34
N ALA A 80 -7.34 0.83 10.57
CA ALA A 80 -6.43 1.47 11.51
C ALA A 80 -5.29 0.54 11.93
N ILE A 81 -4.06 0.89 11.56
CA ILE A 81 -2.85 0.12 11.90
C ILE A 81 -1.91 0.98 12.75
N SER A 82 -1.62 0.52 13.96
CA SER A 82 -0.74 1.23 14.90
C SER A 82 0.52 0.46 15.30
N GLY A 83 0.61 -0.82 14.94
CA GLY A 83 1.75 -1.67 15.25
C GLY A 83 1.69 -3.02 14.54
N GLY A 84 2.60 -3.92 14.93
CA GLY A 84 2.69 -5.26 14.36
C GLY A 84 3.37 -5.35 12.99
N THR A 85 3.38 -6.57 12.44
CA THR A 85 3.82 -6.89 11.08
C THR A 85 2.63 -7.36 10.27
N VAL A 86 2.34 -6.69 9.17
CA VAL A 86 1.22 -6.99 8.27
C VAL A 86 1.79 -7.34 6.89
N SER A 87 1.43 -8.50 6.37
CA SER A 87 1.79 -8.93 5.01
C SER A 87 0.52 -9.37 4.30
N VAL A 88 0.24 -8.76 3.15
CA VAL A 88 -0.95 -9.01 2.34
C VAL A 88 -0.55 -9.41 0.94
N THR A 89 -1.17 -10.48 0.43
CA THR A 89 -1.22 -10.83 -0.98
C THR A 89 -2.68 -10.87 -1.41
N ALA A 90 -3.07 -9.97 -2.33
CA ALA A 90 -4.45 -9.77 -2.76
C ALA A 90 -4.56 -9.78 -4.29
N SER A 91 -5.65 -10.33 -4.82
CA SER A 91 -5.93 -10.32 -6.27
C SER A 91 -6.66 -9.07 -6.73
N ASP A 92 -7.27 -8.33 -5.81
CA ASP A 92 -7.76 -6.97 -5.98
C ASP A 92 -7.00 -6.09 -4.98
N ASP A 93 -7.67 -5.45 -4.03
CA ASP A 93 -7.06 -4.42 -3.21
C ASP A 93 -6.27 -4.94 -2.01
N GLY A 94 -5.14 -4.32 -1.72
CA GLY A 94 -4.31 -4.69 -0.58
C GLY A 94 -4.94 -4.29 0.75
N ILE A 95 -5.20 -3.01 0.92
CA ILE A 95 -5.96 -2.46 2.04
C ILE A 95 -7.00 -1.53 1.45
N ASN A 96 -8.27 -1.85 1.71
CA ASN A 96 -9.39 -1.12 1.18
C ASN A 96 -10.18 -0.44 2.31
N ALA A 97 -10.33 0.89 2.21
CA ALA A 97 -11.27 1.66 2.98
C ALA A 97 -12.40 2.16 2.07
N ALA A 98 -13.25 1.26 1.62
CA ALA A 98 -14.46 1.55 0.86
C ALA A 98 -15.73 1.03 1.54
N GLY A 99 -15.57 0.02 2.41
CA GLY A 99 -16.61 -0.90 2.86
C GLY A 99 -17.82 -0.30 3.58
N GLY A 100 -18.84 -1.14 3.69
CA GLY A 100 -20.14 -0.96 4.34
C GLY A 100 -20.82 -2.33 4.45
N SER A 101 -22.05 -2.41 4.95
CA SER A 101 -22.69 -3.71 5.19
C SER A 101 -22.82 -4.55 3.91
N ASP A 102 -22.22 -5.76 3.90
CA ASP A 102 -22.47 -6.86 2.95
C ASP A 102 -23.98 -7.06 2.79
N SER A 103 -24.58 -6.39 1.83
CA SER A 103 -25.99 -6.56 1.53
C SER A 103 -26.11 -7.89 0.79
N SER A 104 -26.44 -8.95 1.52
CA SER A 104 -26.65 -10.36 1.11
C SER A 104 -27.63 -10.63 -0.06
N SER A 105 -27.77 -9.73 -1.02
CA SER A 105 -28.72 -9.85 -2.12
C SER A 105 -28.00 -10.02 -3.47
N GLY A 106 -27.53 -11.24 -3.74
CA GLY A 106 -27.50 -11.75 -5.11
C GLY A 106 -26.18 -12.34 -5.63
N GLY A 107 -25.62 -13.33 -4.96
CA GLY A 107 -24.49 -14.11 -5.48
C GLY A 107 -23.89 -15.01 -4.40
N GLN A 108 -23.18 -16.07 -4.80
CA GLN A 108 -22.38 -16.91 -3.89
C GLN A 108 -21.15 -16.16 -3.33
N PHE A 109 -20.90 -14.98 -3.89
CA PHE A 109 -19.97 -13.93 -3.47
C PHE A 109 -20.79 -12.64 -3.52
N GLY A 110 -20.85 -11.91 -2.41
CA GLY A 110 -21.53 -10.62 -2.39
C GLY A 110 -20.75 -9.70 -3.30
N GLN A 111 -21.37 -9.20 -4.38
CA GLN A 111 -20.80 -8.06 -5.06
C GLN A 111 -21.13 -6.86 -4.19
N ASP A 112 -20.13 -6.14 -3.71
CA ASP A 112 -20.34 -4.90 -3.00
C ASP A 112 -21.23 -3.98 -3.80
N SER A 113 -22.20 -3.41 -3.11
CA SER A 113 -23.10 -2.44 -3.72
C SER A 113 -22.39 -1.10 -3.77
N PHE A 114 -21.44 -0.94 -4.70
CA PHE A 114 -20.87 0.35 -5.08
C PHE A 114 -21.86 1.13 -5.96
N GLY A 115 -23.06 1.33 -5.41
CA GLY A 115 -24.16 2.02 -6.06
C GLY A 115 -24.10 3.53 -5.87
N GLY A 116 -23.14 4.22 -6.53
CA GLY A 116 -23.34 5.63 -6.93
C GLY A 116 -22.75 6.73 -6.04
N GLY A 117 -21.58 6.52 -5.45
CA GLY A 117 -20.73 7.63 -4.99
C GLY A 117 -19.98 8.21 -6.19
N GLY A 118 -20.11 9.51 -6.47
CA GLY A 118 -19.24 10.17 -7.45
C GLY A 118 -17.79 10.20 -6.96
N GLU A 119 -16.89 10.82 -7.74
CA GLU A 119 -15.47 11.04 -7.44
C GLU A 119 -15.21 11.97 -6.22
N SER A 120 -16.12 12.03 -5.26
CA SER A 120 -16.09 12.88 -4.09
C SER A 120 -15.65 12.06 -2.88
N SER A 121 -14.59 12.52 -2.22
CA SER A 121 -14.11 11.98 -0.94
C SER A 121 -15.25 11.80 0.07
N ASP A 122 -15.33 10.60 0.66
CA ASP A 122 -16.14 10.31 1.83
C ASP A 122 -15.25 10.28 3.09
N ASP A 123 -15.33 11.30 3.94
CA ASP A 123 -14.51 11.38 5.16
C ASP A 123 -14.78 10.26 6.18
N SER A 124 -15.86 9.47 6.00
CA SER A 124 -16.11 8.27 6.80
C SER A 124 -15.28 7.06 6.37
N LYS A 125 -14.58 7.17 5.23
CA LYS A 125 -13.69 6.19 4.65
C LYS A 125 -12.24 6.61 4.87
N GLU A 126 -11.50 5.82 5.65
CA GLU A 126 -10.15 6.22 6.04
C GLU A 126 -9.20 5.05 6.32
N ILE A 127 -7.99 5.13 5.76
CA ILE A 127 -6.84 4.32 6.18
C ILE A 127 -5.97 5.17 7.10
N THR A 128 -5.73 4.72 8.34
CA THR A 128 -4.81 5.36 9.29
C THR A 128 -3.66 4.43 9.68
N ILE A 129 -2.42 4.89 9.44
CA ILE A 129 -1.20 4.17 9.76
C ILE A 129 -0.34 5.03 10.71
N THR A 130 -0.20 4.59 11.96
CA THR A 130 0.60 5.29 12.99
C THR A 130 1.87 4.53 13.36
N GLY A 131 1.98 3.27 12.93
CA GLY A 131 3.11 2.38 13.22
C GLY A 131 3.02 1.07 12.47
N GLY A 132 3.89 0.12 12.82
CA GLY A 132 3.95 -1.20 12.20
C GLY A 132 4.85 -1.29 10.97
N THR A 133 5.00 -2.52 10.49
CA THR A 133 5.70 -2.87 9.25
C THR A 133 4.71 -3.56 8.33
N ILE A 134 4.33 -2.90 7.23
CA ILE A 134 3.24 -3.29 6.35
C ILE A 134 3.80 -3.57 4.96
N THR A 135 3.44 -4.71 4.39
CA THR A 135 3.80 -5.08 3.02
C THR A 135 2.59 -5.60 2.28
N ILE A 136 2.36 -5.02 1.11
CA ILE A 136 1.20 -5.26 0.28
C ILE A 136 1.71 -5.70 -1.08
N ASP A 137 1.24 -6.84 -1.53
CA ASP A 137 1.43 -7.39 -2.86
C ASP A 137 0.03 -7.54 -3.49
N ALA A 138 -0.38 -6.54 -4.28
CA ALA A 138 -1.75 -6.42 -4.80
C ALA A 138 -1.74 -6.42 -6.34
N GLU A 139 -2.71 -7.08 -6.96
CA GLU A 139 -2.99 -6.92 -8.40
C GLU A 139 -4.02 -5.80 -8.67
N GLY A 140 -4.81 -5.43 -7.65
CA GLY A 140 -5.66 -4.24 -7.59
C GLY A 140 -4.91 -3.01 -7.08
N ASP A 141 -5.65 -2.09 -6.45
CA ASP A 141 -5.09 -0.93 -5.79
C ASP A 141 -4.36 -1.35 -4.50
N GLY A 142 -3.20 -0.76 -4.23
CA GLY A 142 -2.37 -1.17 -3.10
C GLY A 142 -2.92 -0.71 -1.75
N LEU A 143 -3.00 0.60 -1.59
CA LEU A 143 -3.81 1.26 -0.57
C LEU A 143 -4.95 1.95 -1.30
N ASP A 144 -6.19 1.55 -1.05
CA ASP A 144 -7.38 2.16 -1.62
C ASP A 144 -8.25 2.78 -0.53
N SER A 145 -8.69 4.01 -0.75
CA SER A 145 -9.59 4.71 0.17
C SER A 145 -10.58 5.56 -0.59
N ASN A 146 -11.87 5.29 -0.38
CA ASN A 146 -12.93 6.16 -0.86
C ASN A 146 -12.97 7.53 -0.15
N GLY A 147 -12.09 7.76 0.82
CA GLY A 147 -11.86 9.03 1.47
C GLY A 147 -10.37 9.33 1.61
N ASN A 148 -9.88 9.35 2.84
CA ASN A 148 -8.52 9.82 3.14
C ASN A 148 -7.56 8.67 3.47
N ILE A 149 -6.26 8.95 3.33
CA ILE A 149 -5.19 8.13 3.90
C ILE A 149 -4.35 9.03 4.81
N LYS A 150 -4.09 8.58 6.04
CA LYS A 150 -3.25 9.29 7.01
C LYS A 150 -2.14 8.39 7.50
N MET A 151 -0.90 8.78 7.25
CA MET A 151 0.26 8.04 7.74
C MET A 151 1.16 8.94 8.58
N SER A 152 1.39 8.59 9.85
CA SER A 152 2.23 9.37 10.78
C SER A 152 3.43 8.58 11.33
N GLY A 153 3.52 7.29 11.02
CA GLY A 153 4.61 6.42 11.43
C GLY A 153 4.56 5.09 10.68
N GLY A 154 5.43 4.16 11.08
CA GLY A 154 5.54 2.85 10.46
C GLY A 154 6.33 2.82 9.15
N THR A 155 6.41 1.64 8.57
CA THR A 155 7.02 1.38 7.26
C THR A 155 6.00 0.66 6.39
N VAL A 156 5.70 1.23 5.22
CA VAL A 156 4.74 0.68 4.26
C VAL A 156 5.46 0.44 2.94
N ALA A 157 5.39 -0.80 2.43
CA ALA A 157 5.86 -1.19 1.12
C ALA A 157 4.70 -1.76 0.31
N VAL A 158 4.36 -1.12 -0.81
CA VAL A 158 3.32 -1.58 -1.75
C VAL A 158 3.98 -2.02 -3.05
N TYR A 159 3.67 -3.24 -3.48
CA TYR A 159 4.13 -3.83 -4.72
C TYR A 159 2.94 -4.15 -5.62
N GLY A 160 2.91 -3.49 -6.76
CA GLY A 160 1.82 -3.59 -7.72
C GLY A 160 0.91 -2.36 -7.70
N PRO A 161 -0.04 -2.31 -8.65
CA PRO A 161 -0.35 -3.37 -9.61
C PRO A 161 0.66 -3.45 -10.76
N THR A 162 0.65 -4.59 -11.47
CA THR A 162 1.45 -4.78 -12.70
C THR A 162 0.66 -4.47 -13.97
N GLN A 163 -0.65 -4.21 -13.85
CA GLN A 163 -1.56 -3.91 -14.94
C GLN A 163 -2.23 -2.55 -14.70
N GLY A 164 -2.58 -1.85 -15.78
CA GLY A 164 -3.28 -0.57 -15.71
C GLY A 164 -4.75 -0.72 -15.28
N GLY A 165 -5.37 0.37 -14.86
CA GLY A 165 -6.72 0.42 -14.29
C GLY A 165 -6.71 0.64 -12.78
N ASN A 166 -5.63 0.22 -12.12
CA ASN A 166 -5.38 0.37 -10.69
C ASN A 166 -4.00 1.05 -10.46
N GLY A 167 -3.73 1.46 -9.23
CA GLY A 167 -2.55 2.19 -8.77
C GLY A 167 -2.03 1.67 -7.43
N ALA A 168 -0.74 1.89 -7.16
CA ALA A 168 -0.16 1.48 -5.88
C ALA A 168 -0.77 2.28 -4.70
N LEU A 169 -1.21 3.49 -4.98
CA LEU A 169 -1.93 4.38 -4.08
C LEU A 169 -3.18 4.83 -4.81
N ASP A 170 -4.34 4.70 -4.18
CA ASP A 170 -5.60 5.26 -4.62
C ASP A 170 -6.33 5.89 -3.43
N TYR A 171 -6.77 7.12 -3.62
CA TYR A 171 -7.57 7.82 -2.62
C TYR A 171 -8.39 8.94 -3.25
N ASN A 172 -9.67 9.05 -2.85
CA ASN A 172 -10.55 10.12 -3.35
C ASN A 172 -10.32 11.48 -2.66
N GLY A 173 -9.83 11.45 -1.41
CA GLY A 173 -9.57 12.60 -0.55
C GLY A 173 -8.11 13.03 -0.59
N ASP A 174 -7.45 13.09 0.56
CA ASP A 174 -6.01 13.34 0.66
C ASP A 174 -5.27 12.13 1.25
N PHE A 175 -4.08 11.85 0.72
CA PHE A 175 -3.05 11.10 1.43
C PHE A 175 -2.12 12.08 2.14
N THR A 176 -2.32 12.23 3.46
CA THR A 176 -1.47 13.05 4.34
C THR A 176 -0.39 12.20 5.03
N LEU A 177 0.85 12.35 4.57
CA LEU A 177 2.04 11.70 5.14
C LEU A 177 2.80 12.64 6.08
N MET A 178 2.77 12.33 7.38
CA MET A 178 3.38 13.12 8.46
C MET A 178 4.61 12.47 9.11
N GLY A 179 4.85 11.19 8.84
CA GLY A 179 5.99 10.45 9.37
C GLY A 179 6.10 9.04 8.77
N GLY A 180 7.12 8.29 9.17
CA GLY A 180 7.35 6.92 8.68
C GLY A 180 8.13 6.85 7.37
N THR A 181 8.05 5.70 6.71
CA THR A 181 8.64 5.44 5.37
C THR A 181 7.62 4.76 4.48
N LEU A 182 7.39 5.31 3.29
CA LEU A 182 6.51 4.79 2.26
C LEU A 182 7.33 4.46 1.02
N VAL A 183 7.15 3.25 0.51
CA VAL A 183 7.56 2.86 -0.84
C VAL A 183 6.36 2.25 -1.54
N ALA A 184 5.97 2.78 -2.69
CA ALA A 184 4.84 2.26 -3.45
C ALA A 184 5.20 2.17 -4.94
N SER A 185 5.11 0.98 -5.51
CA SER A 185 5.51 0.72 -6.89
C SER A 185 4.37 0.14 -7.71
N GLY A 186 4.13 0.67 -8.91
CA GLY A 186 3.08 0.18 -9.81
C GLY A 186 3.31 0.61 -11.25
N THR A 187 2.23 0.67 -12.04
CA THR A 187 2.23 1.17 -13.41
C THR A 187 2.23 2.70 -13.46
N THR A 188 2.39 3.28 -14.65
CA THR A 188 2.29 4.75 -14.85
C THR A 188 0.87 5.24 -15.10
N ASP A 189 -0.09 4.35 -15.37
CA ASP A 189 -1.43 4.72 -15.87
C ASP A 189 -2.28 5.41 -14.80
N MET A 190 -2.25 4.90 -13.57
CA MET A 190 -2.90 5.49 -12.38
C MET A 190 -1.85 5.85 -11.33
N ALA A 191 -0.67 6.31 -11.79
CA ALA A 191 0.42 6.66 -10.91
C ALA A 191 0.07 7.88 -10.06
N GLU A 192 -0.06 7.65 -8.76
CA GLU A 192 -0.33 8.68 -7.76
C GLU A 192 0.80 8.75 -6.73
N ASN A 193 0.98 9.92 -6.15
CA ASN A 193 1.90 10.21 -5.05
C ASN A 193 1.07 10.75 -3.87
N VAL A 194 1.68 10.96 -2.70
CA VAL A 194 0.99 11.59 -1.55
C VAL A 194 0.57 13.02 -1.87
N SER A 195 -0.37 13.57 -1.10
CA SER A 195 -0.88 14.92 -1.31
C SER A 195 0.03 16.00 -0.72
N ASP A 196 -0.03 17.23 -1.25
CA ASP A 196 0.79 18.38 -0.84
C ASP A 196 0.60 18.82 0.64
N LYS A 197 -0.43 18.31 1.32
CA LYS A 197 -0.65 18.51 2.76
C LYS A 197 0.34 17.72 3.62
N SER A 198 1.08 16.79 3.03
CA SER A 198 2.11 16.01 3.68
C SER A 198 3.27 16.87 4.22
N THR A 199 3.93 16.40 5.27
CA THR A 199 5.13 17.04 5.84
C THR A 199 6.40 16.25 5.58
N VAL A 200 6.28 14.96 5.22
CA VAL A 200 7.40 14.14 4.77
C VAL A 200 7.60 14.37 3.28
N THR A 201 8.85 14.57 2.87
CA THR A 201 9.19 14.76 1.46
C THR A 201 9.01 13.44 0.70
N SER A 202 8.32 13.48 -0.44
CA SER A 202 8.12 12.36 -1.35
C SER A 202 8.64 12.66 -2.76
N VAL A 203 9.05 11.60 -3.45
CA VAL A 203 9.39 11.63 -4.87
C VAL A 203 8.68 10.49 -5.60
N GLY A 204 7.91 10.83 -6.63
CA GLY A 204 7.33 9.90 -7.60
C GLY A 204 8.22 9.84 -8.83
N ILE A 205 8.71 8.64 -9.15
CA ILE A 205 9.73 8.41 -10.18
C ILE A 205 9.09 7.61 -11.32
N TYR A 206 9.07 8.20 -12.51
CA TYR A 206 8.61 7.57 -13.74
C TYR A 206 9.81 7.00 -14.52
N PHE A 207 9.79 5.69 -14.78
CA PHE A 207 10.84 5.02 -15.55
C PHE A 207 10.48 4.95 -17.04
N ASP A 208 11.47 5.09 -17.91
CA ASP A 208 11.26 5.07 -19.37
C ASP A 208 10.74 3.72 -19.90
N SER A 209 10.90 2.65 -19.12
CA SER A 209 10.41 1.30 -19.40
C SER A 209 10.01 0.59 -18.12
N THR A 210 9.24 -0.49 -18.23
CA THR A 210 9.04 -1.43 -17.13
C THR A 210 10.38 -1.94 -16.61
N GLN A 211 10.50 -2.00 -15.29
CA GLN A 211 11.62 -2.55 -14.55
C GLN A 211 11.27 -3.98 -14.12
N SER A 212 12.21 -4.91 -14.25
CA SER A 212 12.00 -6.29 -13.84
C SER A 212 11.95 -6.43 -12.32
N VAL A 213 11.30 -7.49 -11.84
CA VAL A 213 11.40 -7.94 -10.45
C VAL A 213 12.87 -8.02 -9.98
N ASP A 214 13.10 -7.85 -8.70
CA ASP A 214 14.42 -7.86 -8.05
C ASP A 214 15.40 -6.77 -8.55
N THR A 215 14.92 -5.81 -9.34
CA THR A 215 15.73 -4.63 -9.69
C THR A 215 15.91 -3.76 -8.45
N LEU A 216 17.15 -3.70 -7.96
CA LEU A 216 17.51 -2.78 -6.87
C LEU A 216 17.42 -1.32 -7.38
N ILE A 217 16.63 -0.49 -6.73
CA ILE A 217 16.62 0.96 -6.91
C ILE A 217 17.12 1.59 -5.62
N SER A 218 17.99 2.60 -5.71
CA SER A 218 18.43 3.34 -4.53
C SER A 218 18.50 4.84 -4.80
N LEU A 219 18.19 5.61 -3.76
CA LEU A 219 18.47 7.04 -3.71
C LEU A 219 19.68 7.27 -2.82
N LYS A 220 20.63 8.06 -3.31
CA LYS A 220 21.82 8.47 -2.56
C LYS A 220 21.85 9.98 -2.38
N ASP A 221 22.40 10.45 -1.27
CA ASP A 221 22.68 11.87 -1.08
C ASP A 221 23.87 12.34 -1.94
N SER A 222 24.11 13.65 -1.92
CA SER A 222 25.22 14.30 -2.65
C SER A 222 26.62 13.85 -2.20
N THR A 223 26.74 13.20 -1.06
CA THR A 223 28.00 12.63 -0.53
C THR A 223 28.16 11.14 -0.83
N GLY A 224 27.16 10.53 -1.45
CA GLY A 224 27.14 9.13 -1.85
C GLY A 224 26.60 8.16 -0.80
N ASN A 225 26.05 8.65 0.32
CA ASN A 225 25.38 7.79 1.29
C ASN A 225 24.03 7.37 0.75
N THR A 226 23.67 6.09 0.90
CA THR A 226 22.33 5.62 0.57
C THR A 226 21.33 6.19 1.56
N ILE A 227 20.29 6.83 1.06
CA ILE A 227 19.11 7.22 1.86
C ILE A 227 18.20 6.01 2.02
N ILE A 228 17.92 5.36 0.91
CA ILE A 228 17.00 4.23 0.83
C ILE A 228 17.37 3.36 -0.37
N ALA A 229 17.25 2.06 -0.20
CA ALA A 229 17.37 1.06 -1.25
C ALA A 229 16.16 0.12 -1.20
N VAL A 230 15.59 -0.16 -2.37
CA VAL A 230 14.42 -1.02 -2.52
C VAL A 230 14.65 -2.05 -3.61
N SER A 231 14.34 -3.31 -3.30
CA SER A 231 14.17 -4.40 -4.26
C SER A 231 12.70 -4.78 -4.28
N LEU A 232 12.07 -4.71 -5.45
CA LEU A 232 10.62 -4.88 -5.61
C LEU A 232 10.31 -6.30 -6.09
N THR A 233 9.26 -6.92 -5.56
CA THR A 233 8.85 -8.30 -5.90
C THR A 233 7.96 -8.38 -7.14
N LYS A 234 7.51 -7.23 -7.65
CA LYS A 234 6.70 -7.07 -8.86
C LYS A 234 7.38 -6.16 -9.88
N GLU A 235 7.04 -6.37 -11.15
CA GLU A 235 7.42 -5.44 -12.20
C GLU A 235 6.74 -4.09 -11.97
N PHE A 236 7.43 -3.00 -12.30
CA PHE A 236 6.93 -1.65 -12.05
C PHE A 236 7.49 -0.66 -13.08
N GLN A 237 6.79 0.45 -13.26
CA GLN A 237 7.27 1.57 -14.08
C GLN A 237 7.13 2.92 -13.35
N HIS A 238 6.40 2.96 -12.24
CA HIS A 238 6.32 4.08 -11.33
C HIS A 238 6.76 3.65 -9.92
N LEU A 239 7.46 4.54 -9.22
CA LEU A 239 7.90 4.31 -7.85
C LEU A 239 7.77 5.59 -7.02
N VAL A 240 6.95 5.55 -5.98
CA VAL A 240 6.91 6.56 -4.92
C VAL A 240 7.87 6.16 -3.82
N ILE A 241 8.71 7.10 -3.41
CA ILE A 241 9.56 6.99 -2.22
C ILE A 241 9.29 8.21 -1.34
N ALA A 242 8.94 7.98 -0.08
CA ALA A 242 8.85 9.03 0.92
C ALA A 242 9.45 8.55 2.24
N THR A 243 10.31 9.37 2.84
CA THR A 243 10.92 9.08 4.14
C THR A 243 11.41 10.37 4.77
N VAL A 244 11.47 10.42 6.10
CA VAL A 244 11.96 11.57 6.87
C VAL A 244 13.41 11.96 6.57
N LYS A 245 14.14 11.14 5.80
CA LYS A 245 15.50 11.42 5.33
C LYS A 245 15.56 12.18 4.01
N LEU A 246 14.44 12.27 3.30
CA LEU A 246 14.30 13.17 2.16
C LEU A 246 13.97 14.58 2.68
N SER A 247 14.65 15.57 2.13
CA SER A 247 14.44 16.98 2.43
C SER A 247 14.09 17.74 1.16
N THR A 248 13.26 18.77 1.31
CA THR A 248 13.01 19.71 0.22
C THR A 248 14.24 20.60 -0.02
N ASN A 249 14.42 21.01 -1.27
CA ASN A 249 15.56 21.77 -1.79
C ASN A 249 16.91 21.03 -1.72
N GLU A 250 16.88 19.70 -1.70
CA GLU A 250 18.07 18.84 -1.79
C GLU A 250 18.02 18.00 -3.07
N SER A 251 19.19 17.53 -3.49
CA SER A 251 19.37 16.68 -4.68
C SER A 251 19.74 15.25 -4.27
N TYR A 252 19.13 14.27 -4.93
CA TYR A 252 19.39 12.84 -4.69
C TYR A 252 19.76 12.12 -5.97
N VAL A 253 20.74 11.24 -5.91
CA VAL A 253 21.18 10.44 -7.06
C VAL A 253 20.37 9.16 -7.14
N LEU A 254 19.65 8.98 -8.24
CA LEU A 254 18.92 7.74 -8.53
C LEU A 254 19.89 6.71 -9.14
N VAL A 255 19.99 5.54 -8.51
CA VAL A 255 20.84 4.43 -8.95
C VAL A 255 20.01 3.18 -9.15
N LYS A 256 20.18 2.53 -10.30
CA LYS A 256 19.55 1.26 -10.66
C LYS A 256 20.57 0.12 -10.63
N GLY A 257 20.17 -1.03 -10.10
CA GLY A 257 21.00 -2.21 -9.89
C GLY A 257 22.02 -2.02 -8.76
N GLY A 258 23.07 -2.84 -8.80
CA GLY A 258 24.09 -2.90 -7.74
C GLY A 258 23.83 -4.01 -6.74
N THR A 259 24.47 -3.93 -5.59
CA THR A 259 24.36 -4.93 -4.52
C THR A 259 24.18 -4.23 -3.19
N LEU A 260 23.08 -4.54 -2.52
CA LEU A 260 22.81 -4.16 -1.14
C LEU A 260 23.58 -5.09 -0.20
N SER A 261 24.31 -4.50 0.76
CA SER A 261 24.93 -5.22 1.87
C SER A 261 24.10 -5.06 3.14
N GLY A 262 23.88 -6.18 3.83
CA GLY A 262 23.04 -6.24 5.04
C GLY A 262 21.64 -6.76 4.74
N ASP A 263 20.79 -6.74 5.76
CA ASP A 263 19.42 -7.21 5.66
C ASP A 263 18.50 -6.12 5.08
N ALA A 264 17.50 -6.55 4.32
CA ALA A 264 16.37 -5.74 3.90
C ALA A 264 15.13 -6.28 4.59
N THR A 265 14.33 -5.38 5.17
CA THR A 265 13.01 -5.73 5.70
C THR A 265 12.02 -5.44 4.59
N ASN A 266 11.36 -6.48 4.07
CA ASN A 266 10.38 -6.36 2.98
C ASN A 266 10.96 -5.58 1.80
N GLY A 267 12.03 -6.10 1.21
CA GLY A 267 12.70 -5.49 0.06
C GLY A 267 13.35 -4.12 0.32
N LEU A 268 13.17 -3.52 1.50
CA LEU A 268 13.55 -2.16 1.84
C LEU A 268 14.72 -2.13 2.81
N SER A 269 15.67 -1.24 2.54
CA SER A 269 16.79 -0.92 3.44
C SER A 269 17.00 0.59 3.50
N VAL A 270 16.84 1.16 4.69
CA VAL A 270 17.15 2.57 4.98
C VAL A 270 18.58 2.64 5.51
N ASP A 271 19.41 3.55 5.00
CA ASP A 271 20.87 3.61 5.24
C ASP A 271 21.66 2.36 4.84
N GLY A 272 21.08 1.50 4.00
CA GLY A 272 21.75 0.31 3.51
C GLY A 272 23.01 0.64 2.70
N ILE A 273 24.03 -0.22 2.74
CA ILE A 273 25.24 0.01 1.94
C ILE A 273 25.01 -0.57 0.54
N VAL A 274 24.88 0.30 -0.46
CA VAL A 274 24.75 -0.11 -1.87
C VAL A 274 26.05 0.13 -2.61
N SER A 275 26.59 -0.94 -3.20
CA SER A 275 27.79 -0.91 -4.04
C SER A 275 27.46 -1.22 -5.51
N GLY A 276 28.21 -0.63 -6.44
CA GLY A 276 27.94 -0.76 -7.87
C GLY A 276 26.65 -0.03 -8.29
N GLY A 277 26.00 -0.54 -9.34
CA GLY A 277 24.81 0.05 -9.94
C GLY A 277 25.13 1.12 -10.99
N THR A 278 24.09 1.50 -11.73
CA THR A 278 24.13 2.53 -12.78
C THR A 278 23.35 3.74 -12.30
N GLN A 279 24.01 4.90 -12.24
CA GLN A 279 23.33 6.17 -12.02
C GLN A 279 22.42 6.48 -13.22
N LEU A 280 21.14 6.74 -12.95
CA LEU A 280 20.16 7.12 -13.97
C LEU A 280 20.04 8.65 -14.07
N GLY A 281 19.99 9.34 -12.93
CA GLY A 281 19.74 10.78 -12.87
C GLY A 281 20.03 11.38 -11.50
N THR A 282 19.92 12.71 -11.44
CA THR A 282 19.92 13.47 -10.18
C THR A 282 18.54 14.10 -10.03
N LEU A 283 17.86 13.80 -8.93
CA LEU A 283 16.49 14.22 -8.66
C LEU A 283 16.54 15.42 -7.70
N ASP A 284 16.14 16.59 -8.19
CA ASP A 284 16.04 17.80 -7.37
C ASP A 284 14.64 17.88 -6.74
N LEU A 285 14.54 17.73 -5.43
CA LEU A 285 13.25 17.72 -4.73
C LEU A 285 12.87 19.15 -4.33
N THR A 286 12.17 19.86 -5.20
CA THR A 286 11.91 21.31 -5.02
C THR A 286 10.67 21.63 -4.18
N SER A 287 9.84 20.63 -3.89
CA SER A 287 8.63 20.71 -3.08
C SER A 287 8.47 19.46 -2.21
N THR A 288 7.56 19.51 -1.22
CA THR A 288 7.25 18.36 -0.37
C THR A 288 6.87 17.13 -1.19
N VAL A 289 6.10 17.31 -2.26
CA VAL A 289 5.79 16.27 -3.24
C VAL A 289 6.44 16.65 -4.56
N THR A 290 7.28 15.77 -5.09
CA THR A 290 7.97 15.97 -6.37
C THR A 290 7.71 14.79 -7.30
N ASN A 291 7.42 15.03 -8.58
CA ASN A 291 7.27 13.97 -9.59
C ASN A 291 8.27 14.20 -10.73
N VAL A 292 9.06 13.17 -11.05
CA VAL A 292 10.20 13.25 -11.97
C VAL A 292 10.30 12.00 -12.84
N SER A 293 10.87 12.13 -14.04
CA SER A 293 11.39 11.00 -14.79
C SER A 293 12.70 10.50 -14.18
N GLN A 294 13.13 9.29 -14.56
CA GLN A 294 14.35 8.65 -14.05
C GLN A 294 15.65 9.45 -14.27
N ASP A 295 15.66 10.41 -15.18
CA ASP A 295 16.78 11.32 -15.42
C ASP A 295 16.78 12.58 -14.52
N GLY A 296 15.68 12.82 -13.79
CA GLY A 296 15.49 13.98 -12.92
C GLY A 296 14.64 15.10 -13.53
N SER A 297 14.20 14.98 -14.78
CA SER A 297 13.32 15.98 -15.39
C SER A 297 11.93 15.95 -14.74
N ALA A 298 11.29 17.12 -14.60
CA ALA A 298 9.94 17.20 -14.05
C ALA A 298 8.95 16.37 -14.89
N ALA A 299 8.23 15.45 -14.25
CA ALA A 299 7.19 14.66 -14.89
C ALA A 299 5.84 15.37 -14.71
N SER A 300 5.16 15.66 -15.82
CA SER A 300 3.78 16.17 -15.75
C SER A 300 2.81 15.01 -15.53
N THR A 301 2.09 15.04 -14.42
CA THR A 301 1.01 14.09 -14.09
C THR A 301 -0.07 14.03 -15.18
N ASN A 302 -0.30 15.13 -15.91
CA ASN A 302 -1.28 15.19 -17.01
C ASN A 302 -0.86 14.52 -18.32
N SER A 303 0.42 14.17 -18.51
CA SER A 303 0.90 13.60 -19.78
C SER A 303 0.86 12.06 -19.82
N PHE A 304 0.50 11.40 -18.72
CA PHE A 304 0.50 9.95 -18.56
C PHE A 304 -0.90 9.39 -18.27
N GLY A 305 -1.91 9.88 -19.01
CA GLY A 305 -3.21 9.22 -19.06
C GLY A 305 -4.14 9.55 -17.89
N GLY A 306 -4.53 10.82 -17.74
CA GLY A 306 -5.73 11.22 -16.99
C GLY A 306 -7.02 10.78 -17.70
N GLY A 307 -7.12 9.50 -18.05
CA GLY A 307 -8.25 8.90 -18.72
C GLY A 307 -9.20 8.30 -17.69
N GLY A 308 -10.22 9.08 -17.31
CA GLY A 308 -11.49 8.62 -16.74
C GLY A 308 -11.38 7.69 -15.54
N ARG A 309 -11.62 8.26 -14.35
CA ARG A 309 -11.95 7.54 -13.12
C ARG A 309 -13.12 6.58 -13.37
N GLY A 310 -12.78 5.36 -13.76
CA GLY A 310 -13.68 4.23 -13.87
C GLY A 310 -13.15 3.18 -12.92
N ARG A 311 -13.52 3.31 -11.64
CA ARG A 311 -13.17 2.40 -10.56
C ARG A 311 -14.46 1.88 -9.93
N ASN A 312 -14.41 0.62 -9.51
CA ASN A 312 -15.57 -0.18 -9.13
C ASN A 312 -16.25 0.34 -7.87
#